data_AF-A0A1M6NV81-F1
#
_entry.id   AF-A0A1M6NV81-F1
#
_cell.length_a   1.000
_cell.length_b   1.000
_cell.length_c   1.000
_cell.angle_alpha   90.00
_cell.angle_beta   90.00
_cell.angle_gamma   90.00
#
_symmetry.space_group_name_H-M   'P 1'
#
loop_
_entity.id
_entity.type
_entity.pdbx_description
1 polymer ?
#
loop_
_entity_poly.entity_id
_entity_poly.type
_entity_poly.pdbx_seq_one_letter_code
_entity_poly.pdbx_strand_id
1 'polypeptide(L)'
;MTIVEFLSARLDEDERASKAVPVGARGRDRALAEVSAKRKIVEGYTRAHHASMRSLQPTLAGAAPGPTRQGEDPWSELLAWRLAVKYLAAVYRAHPQYDRSWED
;
A
#
# COMPACT_ATOMS: atom_id res chain seq x y z
N MET A 1 -9.86 3.85 -10.02
CA MET A 1 -8.50 3.41 -9.67
C MET A 1 -8.36 3.53 -8.16
N THR A 2 -7.94 2.46 -7.48
CA THR A 2 -7.69 2.47 -6.02
C THR A 2 -6.28 2.97 -5.73
N ILE A 3 -6.02 3.45 -4.50
CA ILE A 3 -4.69 3.89 -4.08
C ILE A 3 -3.64 2.77 -4.20
N VAL A 4 -4.05 1.51 -4.02
CA VAL A 4 -3.19 0.32 -4.19
C VAL A 4 -2.83 0.08 -5.64
N GLU A 5 -3.81 0.14 -6.54
CA GLU A 5 -3.60 0.00 -7.99
C GLU A 5 -2.62 1.06 -8.49
N PHE A 6 -2.82 2.30 -8.05
CA PHE A 6 -1.93 3.40 -8.36
C PHE A 6 -0.50 3.14 -7.88
N LEU A 7 -0.32 2.81 -6.59
CA LEU A 7 1.00 2.55 -6.01
C LEU A 7 1.70 1.37 -6.68
N SER A 8 0.94 0.33 -7.04
CA SER A 8 1.48 -0.83 -7.74
C SER A 8 1.99 -0.44 -9.13
N ALA A 9 1.19 0.28 -9.91
CA ALA A 9 1.59 0.78 -11.23
C ALA A 9 2.81 1.70 -11.16
N ARG A 10 2.88 2.56 -10.14
CA ARG A 10 4.02 3.47 -9.94
C ARG A 10 5.28 2.72 -9.52
N LEU A 11 5.16 1.67 -8.71
CA LEU A 11 6.28 0.80 -8.36
C LEU A 11 6.79 0.01 -9.56
N ASP A 12 5.93 -0.41 -10.47
CA ASP A 12 6.35 -1.07 -11.71
C ASP A 12 7.13 -0.13 -12.64
N GLU A 13 6.75 1.15 -12.68
CA GLU A 13 7.52 2.20 -13.37
C GLU A 13 8.88 2.45 -12.70
N ASP A 14 8.93 2.60 -11.37
CA ASP A 14 10.19 2.77 -10.63
C ASP A 14 11.12 1.55 -10.79
N GLU A 15 10.55 0.34 -10.83
CA GLU A 15 11.30 -0.89 -11.10
C GLU A 15 11.89 -0.89 -12.51
N ARG A 16 11.09 -0.53 -13.53
CA ARG A 16 11.55 -0.43 -14.92
C ARG A 16 12.65 0.61 -15.07
N ALA A 17 12.47 1.80 -14.49
CA ALA A 17 13.47 2.86 -14.50
C ALA A 17 14.77 2.40 -13.83
N SER A 18 14.68 1.73 -12.67
CA SER A 18 15.84 1.21 -11.95
C SER A 18 16.57 0.09 -12.69
N LYS A 19 15.84 -0.76 -13.43
CA LYS A 19 16.42 -1.84 -14.26
C LYS A 19 17.08 -1.32 -15.54
N ALA A 20 16.63 -0.19 -16.08
CA ALA A 20 17.19 0.44 -17.27
C ALA A 20 18.58 1.07 -17.04
N VAL A 21 18.89 1.44 -15.79
CA VAL A 21 20.23 1.89 -15.39
C VAL A 21 21.24 0.74 -15.56
N PRO A 22 22.48 0.92 -16.06
CA PRO A 22 23.45 -0.17 -16.20
C PRO A 22 23.78 -0.92 -14.91
N VAL A 23 24.11 -2.22 -15.02
CA VAL A 23 24.53 -3.04 -13.87
C VAL A 23 25.84 -2.48 -13.30
N GLY A 24 25.94 -2.36 -11.97
CA GLY A 24 27.11 -1.78 -11.30
C GLY A 24 27.14 -0.25 -11.26
N ALA A 25 26.15 0.43 -11.86
CA ALA A 25 25.99 1.87 -11.68
C ALA A 25 25.71 2.20 -10.21
N ARG A 26 26.38 3.24 -9.71
CA ARG A 26 26.25 3.68 -8.32
C ARG A 26 24.79 3.97 -7.99
N GLY A 27 24.25 3.29 -6.98
CA GLY A 27 22.89 3.51 -6.49
C GLY A 27 21.80 2.66 -7.15
N ARG A 28 22.10 1.90 -8.22
CA ARG A 28 21.13 0.98 -8.85
C ARG A 28 20.62 -0.06 -7.86
N ASP A 29 21.51 -0.76 -7.17
CA ASP A 29 21.12 -1.83 -6.26
C ASP A 29 20.32 -1.31 -5.07
N ARG A 30 20.67 -0.11 -4.59
CA ARG A 30 19.90 0.60 -3.55
C ARG A 30 18.49 0.94 -4.03
N ALA A 31 18.35 1.50 -5.24
CA ALA A 31 17.05 1.84 -5.81
C ALA A 31 16.17 0.59 -5.99
N LEU A 32 16.74 -0.52 -6.47
CA LEU A 32 16.03 -1.80 -6.59
C LEU A 32 15.63 -2.38 -5.21
N ALA A 33 16.48 -2.25 -4.19
CA ALA A 33 16.14 -2.66 -2.83
C ALA A 33 14.99 -1.82 -2.25
N GLU A 34 14.99 -0.50 -2.49
CA GLU A 34 13.90 0.40 -2.09
C GLU A 34 12.58 0.05 -2.79
N VAL A 35 12.60 -0.26 -4.09
CA VAL A 35 11.43 -0.75 -4.84
C VAL A 35 10.90 -2.06 -4.26
N SER A 36 11.78 -3.02 -3.96
CA SER A 36 11.40 -4.30 -3.35
C SER A 36 10.74 -4.10 -1.98
N ALA A 37 11.30 -3.22 -1.14
CA ALA A 37 10.73 -2.88 0.16
C ALA A 37 9.33 -2.27 0.03
N LYS A 38 9.17 -1.30 -0.88
CA LYS A 38 7.86 -0.66 -1.14
C LYS A 38 6.83 -1.66 -1.66
N ARG A 39 7.22 -2.60 -2.54
CA ARG A 39 6.32 -3.66 -3.03
C ARG A 39 5.83 -4.56 -1.89
N LYS A 40 6.71 -4.99 -0.98
CA LYS A 40 6.31 -5.79 0.20
C LYS A 40 5.31 -5.06 1.10
N ILE A 41 5.46 -3.74 1.26
CA ILE A 41 4.53 -2.92 2.04
C ILE A 41 3.14 -2.89 1.38
N VAL A 42 3.07 -2.62 0.07
CA VAL A 42 1.81 -2.58 -0.67
C VAL A 42 1.11 -3.94 -0.70
N GLU A 43 1.86 -5.03 -0.90
CA GLU A 43 1.30 -6.38 -0.81
C GLU A 43 0.78 -6.72 0.60
N GLY A 44 1.52 -6.30 1.63
CA GLY A 44 1.11 -6.42 3.03
C GLY A 44 -0.22 -5.72 3.30
N TYR A 45 -0.36 -4.47 2.83
CA TYR A 45 -1.61 -3.72 2.89
C TYR A 45 -2.75 -4.47 2.21
N THR A 46 -2.55 -4.92 0.97
CA THR A 46 -3.60 -5.59 0.20
C THR A 46 -4.09 -6.85 0.92
N ARG A 47 -3.17 -7.65 1.47
CA ARG A 47 -3.52 -8.84 2.27
C ARG A 47 -4.29 -8.48 3.54
N ALA A 48 -3.83 -7.50 4.32
CA ALA A 48 -4.48 -7.07 5.55
C ALA A 48 -5.88 -6.46 5.28
N HIS A 49 -6.01 -5.66 4.22
CA HIS A 49 -7.27 -5.11 3.76
C HIS A 49 -8.26 -6.22 3.37
N HIS A 50 -7.85 -7.19 2.57
CA HIS A 50 -8.71 -8.33 2.21
C HIS A 50 -9.07 -9.21 3.42
N ALA A 51 -8.15 -9.42 4.36
CA ALA A 51 -8.44 -10.16 5.60
C ALA A 51 -9.49 -9.42 6.45
N SER A 52 -9.30 -8.12 6.66
CA SER A 52 -10.22 -7.27 7.43
C SER A 52 -11.61 -7.20 6.80
N MET A 53 -11.68 -6.98 5.48
CA MET A 53 -12.96 -6.97 4.76
C MET A 53 -13.70 -8.30 4.86
N ARG A 54 -12.99 -9.44 4.83
CA ARG A 54 -13.60 -10.76 5.07
C ARG A 54 -14.11 -10.93 6.50
N SER A 55 -13.38 -10.44 7.49
CA SER A 55 -13.81 -10.46 8.90
C SER A 55 -15.03 -9.57 9.16
N LEU A 56 -15.16 -8.48 8.41
CA LEU A 56 -16.27 -7.53 8.50
C LEU A 56 -17.49 -7.96 7.66
N GLN A 57 -17.32 -8.86 6.70
CA GLN A 57 -18.38 -9.37 5.82
C GLN A 57 -19.64 -9.84 6.57
N PRO A 58 -19.56 -10.59 7.69
CA PRO A 58 -20.74 -11.01 8.45
C PRO A 58 -21.46 -9.84 9.10
N THR A 59 -20.72 -8.90 9.70
CA THR A 59 -21.26 -7.70 10.33
C THR A 59 -21.95 -6.79 9.31
N LEU A 60 -21.37 -6.63 8.12
CA LEU A 60 -21.95 -5.87 7.01
C LEU A 60 -23.18 -6.57 6.40
N ALA A 61 -23.23 -7.90 6.44
CA ALA A 61 -24.37 -8.70 5.97
C ALA A 61 -25.50 -8.81 7.02
N GLY A 62 -25.42 -8.10 8.14
CA GLY A 62 -26.44 -8.12 9.20
C GLY A 62 -26.44 -9.40 10.06
N ALA A 63 -25.40 -10.23 9.94
CA ALA A 63 -25.21 -11.39 10.81
C ALA A 63 -24.62 -10.93 12.15
N ALA A 64 -25.13 -11.48 13.26
CA ALA A 64 -24.66 -11.14 14.59
C ALA A 64 -23.14 -11.33 14.72
N PRO A 65 -22.40 -10.33 15.25
CA PRO A 65 -20.95 -10.45 15.38
C PRO A 65 -20.61 -11.59 16.33
N GLY A 66 -19.84 -12.57 15.85
CA GLY A 66 -19.18 -13.55 16.70
C GLY A 66 -18.16 -12.87 17.61
N PRO A 67 -17.73 -13.50 18.73
CA PRO A 67 -16.86 -12.86 19.71
C PRO A 67 -15.52 -12.48 19.06
N THR A 68 -15.32 -11.19 18.81
CA THR A 68 -14.04 -10.61 18.44
C THR A 68 -13.11 -10.67 19.64
N ARG A 69 -11.87 -11.17 19.44
CA ARG A 69 -10.83 -11.12 20.48
C ARG A 69 -10.62 -9.65 20.87
N GLN A 70 -10.78 -9.37 22.17
CA GLN A 70 -10.56 -8.04 22.74
C GLN A 70 -9.13 -7.56 22.43
N GLY A 71 -8.99 -6.57 21.54
CA GLY A 71 -7.72 -5.92 21.25
C GLY A 71 -7.50 -5.45 19.82
N GLU A 72 -8.21 -6.03 18.84
CA GLU A 72 -8.02 -5.71 17.42
C GLU A 72 -9.33 -5.18 16.84
N ASP A 73 -9.54 -3.86 16.89
CA ASP A 73 -10.57 -3.24 16.04
C ASP A 73 -10.05 -3.24 14.60
N PRO A 74 -10.61 -4.07 13.70
CA PRO A 74 -10.11 -4.17 12.33
C PRO A 74 -10.24 -2.84 11.59
N TRP A 75 -11.17 -1.98 12.00
CA TRP A 75 -11.32 -0.64 11.45
C TRP A 75 -10.15 0.28 11.82
N SER A 76 -9.71 0.26 13.08
CA SER A 76 -8.56 1.03 13.57
C SER A 76 -7.26 0.61 12.88
N GLU A 77 -7.03 -0.69 12.70
CA GLU A 77 -5.86 -1.20 11.97
C GLU A 77 -5.90 -0.77 10.49
N LEU A 78 -7.04 -0.93 9.83
CA LEU A 78 -7.24 -0.51 8.44
C LEU A 78 -7.05 1.00 8.25
N LEU A 79 -7.50 1.80 9.21
CA LEU A 79 -7.32 3.26 9.20
C LEU A 79 -5.84 3.65 9.38
N ALA A 80 -5.12 3.02 10.32
CA ALA A 80 -3.70 3.26 10.55
C ALA A 80 -2.86 2.92 9.31
N TRP A 81 -3.17 1.80 8.65
CA TRP A 81 -2.53 1.41 7.40
C TRP A 81 -2.88 2.34 6.23
N ARG A 82 -4.13 2.81 6.11
CA ARG A 82 -4.53 3.81 5.10
C ARG A 82 -3.80 5.14 5.30
N LEU A 83 -3.62 5.57 6.55
CA LEU A 83 -2.81 6.75 6.90
C LEU A 83 -1.34 6.58 6.51
N ALA A 84 -0.73 5.43 6.81
CA ALA A 84 0.65 5.14 6.40
C ALA A 84 0.83 5.22 4.87
N VAL A 85 -0.14 4.69 4.12
CA VAL A 85 -0.16 4.78 2.66
C VAL A 85 -0.32 6.22 2.16
N LYS A 86 -1.20 7.03 2.78
CA LYS A 86 -1.34 8.46 2.48
C LYS A 86 -0.03 9.22 2.74
N TYR A 87 0.67 8.93 3.84
CA TYR A 87 1.99 9.53 4.10
C TYR A 87 3.02 9.13 3.05
N LEU A 88 3.00 7.87 2.58
CA LEU A 88 3.85 7.42 1.49
C LEU A 88 3.54 8.19 0.19
N ALA A 89 2.26 8.37 -0.14
CA ALA A 89 1.82 9.16 -1.29
C ALA A 89 2.21 10.64 -1.16
N ALA A 90 2.14 11.22 0.03
CA ALA A 90 2.55 12.59 0.31
C ALA A 90 4.06 12.81 0.12
N VAL A 91 4.90 11.83 0.48
CA VAL A 91 6.34 11.87 0.17
C VAL A 91 6.59 11.91 -1.35
N TYR A 92 5.70 11.30 -2.13
CA TYR A 92 5.73 11.32 -3.59
C TYR A 92 5.05 12.55 -4.21
N ARG A 93 4.59 13.53 -3.43
CA ARG A 93 3.88 14.74 -3.89
C ARG A 93 4.65 15.58 -4.92
N ALA A 94 5.97 15.62 -4.81
CA ALA A 94 6.82 16.38 -5.73
C ALA A 94 7.11 15.63 -7.05
N HIS A 95 6.57 14.43 -7.23
CA HIS A 95 6.78 13.65 -8.45
C HIS A 95 5.99 14.25 -9.62
N PRO A 96 6.54 14.34 -10.85
CA PRO A 96 5.87 14.93 -12.02
C PRO A 96 4.51 14.31 -12.40
N GLN A 97 4.21 13.11 -11.88
CA GLN A 97 2.99 12.36 -12.14
C GLN A 97 2.05 12.33 -10.93
N TYR A 98 2.32 13.14 -9.90
CA TYR A 98 1.50 13.20 -8.71
C TYR A 98 0.08 13.70 -9.02
N ASP A 99 -0.93 12.92 -8.63
CA ASP A 99 -2.35 13.25 -8.77
C ASP A 99 -2.95 13.51 -7.37
N ARG A 100 -3.65 14.64 -7.24
CA ARG A 100 -4.23 15.11 -5.97
C ARG A 100 -5.35 14.23 -5.45
N SER A 101 -5.97 13.40 -6.30
CA SER A 101 -7.00 12.44 -5.87
C SER A 101 -6.48 11.38 -4.88
N TRP A 102 -5.17 11.31 -4.62
CA TRP A 102 -4.57 10.37 -3.67
C TRP A 102 -4.60 10.86 -2.21
N GLU A 103 -5.01 12.12 -1.98
CA GLU A 103 -5.16 12.68 -0.63
C GLU A 103 -6.51 12.29 0.03
N ASP A 104 -7.50 11.87 -0.76
CA ASP A 104 -8.86 11.50 -0.33
C ASP A 104 -9.00 9.98 -0.07
#